data_AF-A0A9W8HTA2-F1
#
_entry.id   AF-A0A9W8HTA2-F1
#
_cell.length_a   1.000
_cell.length_b   1.000
_cell.length_c   1.000
_cell.angle_alpha   90.00
_cell.angle_beta   90.00
_cell.angle_gamma   90.00
#
_symmetry.space_group_name_H-M   'P 1'
#
loop_
_entity.id
_entity.type
_entity.pdbx_description
1 polymer ?
#
loop_
_entity_poly.entity_id
_entity_poly.type
_entity_poly.pdbx_seq_one_letter_code
_entity_poly.pdbx_strand_id
1 'polypeptide(L)'
;MLAGHGSHRLESYIKSRFNTFQRLLLEKEKGGASIRNLRFTGSAIVDMGLVAKGAAEIFWEVGPHAWDYAAGVVLVLESGGAVFDGAGWWGSSIPENERSPQPLNIWKRKILAIRHIPDLPGKPGSGREIQKQLAADVLNLVEDTFYEPDAREQLQAYLDTAVALAKEVGPVFKDGFWRTGQFAAGDDFAATNKMDDETDCVTAVDCHIEKVTFSRLREIYPEHKFVGEETTAEIGNEYKVTDDPTWVVDPVDGTNNFVHHFPYTGISIGLTVNKEPALGVIYLPILDELYTAAKGLGAQLNGQSLPLFHPPALTTPTALSQCSMLSGPGVRRSESYIKPHWNTFQRLLLEKEKGGASVRNLRFTGSAASDLALVAKGVAEIYWEVGPQAWDYAAGAILVLESGGAVFDGAGWWGSNIPEDEKSLQPLNIWKRKILAIRHIPDLPGKPGSGREIQKQLAADVLNLVEDTFYEPDGSH
;
A
#
# COMPACT_ATOMS: atom_id res chain seq x y z
N MET A 1 -10.00 -28.21 -10.74
CA MET A 1 -10.14 -28.18 -9.26
C MET A 1 -9.22 -27.12 -8.73
N LEU A 2 -9.62 -26.48 -7.65
CA LEU A 2 -8.94 -25.34 -7.08
C LEU A 2 -9.11 -25.34 -5.57
N ALA A 3 -8.04 -25.13 -4.81
CA ALA A 3 -8.06 -25.17 -3.36
C ALA A 3 -7.39 -23.91 -2.77
N GLY A 4 -7.72 -23.61 -1.51
CA GLY A 4 -6.88 -22.83 -0.57
C GLY A 4 -6.67 -21.33 -0.83
N HIS A 5 -6.90 -20.52 0.19
CA HIS A 5 -6.46 -19.13 0.21
C HIS A 5 -4.98 -19.08 0.58
N GLY A 6 -4.13 -18.59 -0.32
CA GLY A 6 -2.80 -18.10 0.08
C GLY A 6 -2.95 -16.99 1.12
N SER A 7 -1.93 -16.82 1.97
CA SER A 7 -1.89 -15.92 3.13
C SER A 7 -2.04 -14.41 2.86
N HIS A 8 -2.35 -14.00 1.62
CA HIS A 8 -2.48 -12.59 1.23
C HIS A 8 -3.86 -12.30 0.64
N ARG A 9 -4.66 -11.51 1.36
CA ARG A 9 -6.05 -11.17 1.05
C ARG A 9 -6.15 -9.78 0.41
N LEU A 10 -5.50 -9.58 -0.72
CA LEU A 10 -5.69 -8.37 -1.53
C LEU A 10 -7.05 -8.46 -2.25
N GLU A 11 -7.86 -7.41 -2.18
CA GLU A 11 -9.20 -7.38 -2.79
C GLU A 11 -9.16 -7.48 -4.31
N SER A 12 -8.16 -6.89 -4.95
CA SER A 12 -7.92 -7.08 -6.39
C SER A 12 -7.76 -8.55 -6.74
N TYR A 13 -6.98 -9.30 -5.95
CA TYR A 13 -6.77 -10.73 -6.11
C TYR A 13 -8.07 -11.54 -5.91
N ILE A 14 -8.88 -11.21 -4.89
CA ILE A 14 -10.16 -11.88 -4.65
C ILE A 14 -11.17 -11.56 -5.75
N LYS A 15 -11.33 -10.29 -6.15
CA LYS A 15 -12.22 -9.88 -7.26
C LYS A 15 -11.85 -10.58 -8.56
N SER A 16 -10.57 -10.65 -8.91
CA SER A 16 -10.12 -11.37 -10.09
C SER A 16 -10.39 -12.86 -10.03
N ARG A 17 -10.22 -13.50 -8.85
CA ARG A 17 -10.60 -14.91 -8.66
C ARG A 17 -12.11 -15.09 -8.87
N PHE A 18 -12.95 -14.22 -8.32
CA PHE A 18 -14.40 -14.26 -8.54
C PHE A 18 -14.81 -14.00 -9.99
N ASN A 19 -14.20 -13.02 -10.65
CA ASN A 19 -14.43 -12.75 -12.08
C ASN A 19 -14.00 -13.95 -12.94
N THR A 20 -12.85 -14.55 -12.63
CA THR A 20 -12.39 -15.79 -13.27
C THR A 20 -13.40 -16.92 -13.06
N PHE A 21 -13.92 -17.11 -11.85
CA PHE A 21 -14.95 -18.12 -11.58
C PHE A 21 -16.23 -17.85 -12.36
N GLN A 22 -16.68 -16.60 -12.40
CA GLN A 22 -17.86 -16.19 -13.15
C GLN A 22 -17.66 -16.49 -14.64
N ARG A 23 -16.53 -16.10 -15.22
CA ARG A 23 -16.18 -16.38 -16.63
C ARG A 23 -16.09 -17.87 -16.92
N LEU A 24 -15.51 -18.66 -16.01
CA LEU A 24 -15.43 -20.12 -16.20
C LEU A 24 -16.83 -20.76 -16.26
N LEU A 25 -17.77 -20.30 -15.44
CA LEU A 25 -19.13 -20.85 -15.33
C LEU A 25 -20.11 -20.29 -16.38
N LEU A 26 -19.88 -19.09 -16.89
CA LEU A 26 -20.74 -18.47 -17.91
C LEU A 26 -20.77 -19.27 -19.21
N GLU A 27 -21.90 -19.19 -19.90
CA GLU A 27 -22.08 -19.75 -21.25
C GLU A 27 -21.07 -19.14 -22.23
N LYS A 28 -20.60 -19.94 -23.20
CA LYS A 28 -19.64 -19.47 -24.22
C LYS A 28 -20.15 -18.23 -24.98
N GLU A 29 -21.45 -18.16 -25.24
CA GLU A 29 -22.12 -17.04 -25.91
C GLU A 29 -22.07 -15.72 -25.10
N LYS A 30 -21.82 -15.82 -23.79
CA LYS A 30 -21.67 -14.68 -22.87
C LYS A 30 -20.20 -14.42 -22.50
N GLY A 31 -19.26 -14.96 -23.29
CA GLY A 31 -17.82 -14.79 -23.07
C GLY A 31 -17.22 -15.69 -21.98
N GLY A 32 -17.90 -16.80 -21.63
CA GLY A 32 -17.40 -17.78 -20.64
C GLY A 32 -16.86 -19.10 -21.22
N ALA A 33 -16.47 -20.05 -20.36
CA ALA A 33 -16.01 -21.39 -20.78
C ALA A 33 -17.12 -22.46 -20.84
N SER A 34 -18.26 -22.23 -20.19
CA SER A 34 -19.34 -23.22 -20.02
C SER A 34 -18.83 -24.54 -19.43
N ILE A 35 -17.99 -24.49 -18.39
CA ILE A 35 -17.50 -25.72 -17.74
C ILE A 35 -18.64 -26.51 -17.12
N ARG A 36 -18.59 -27.84 -17.22
CA ARG A 36 -19.67 -28.69 -16.67
C ARG A 36 -19.71 -28.72 -15.15
N ASN A 37 -18.55 -28.66 -14.49
CA ASN A 37 -18.43 -28.76 -13.04
C ASN A 37 -17.18 -28.04 -12.57
N LEU A 38 -17.30 -27.37 -11.42
CA LEU A 38 -16.20 -26.76 -10.67
C LEU A 38 -16.19 -27.35 -9.26
N ARG A 39 -15.00 -27.67 -8.72
CA ARG A 39 -14.82 -28.33 -7.42
C ARG A 39 -13.67 -27.71 -6.64
N PHE A 40 -13.86 -27.63 -5.32
CA PHE A 40 -12.88 -27.13 -4.36
C PHE A 40 -12.65 -28.16 -3.25
N THR A 41 -11.45 -28.73 -3.15
CA THR A 41 -11.13 -29.69 -2.07
C THR A 41 -10.39 -29.04 -0.89
N GLY A 42 -9.85 -27.82 -1.08
CA GLY A 42 -9.01 -27.17 -0.09
C GLY A 42 -7.59 -27.72 0.00
N SER A 43 -7.19 -28.66 -0.88
CA SER A 43 -5.81 -29.17 -0.96
C SER A 43 -5.31 -29.29 -2.42
N ALA A 44 -4.32 -28.48 -2.78
CA ALA A 44 -3.68 -28.50 -4.10
C ALA A 44 -3.12 -29.90 -4.45
N ILE A 45 -2.49 -30.59 -3.50
CA ILE A 45 -1.96 -31.94 -3.74
C ILE A 45 -3.05 -32.97 -4.01
N VAL A 46 -4.20 -32.89 -3.32
CA VAL A 46 -5.35 -33.77 -3.58
C VAL A 46 -5.89 -33.49 -4.98
N ASP A 47 -6.06 -32.22 -5.33
CA ASP A 47 -6.59 -31.81 -6.63
C ASP A 47 -5.69 -32.25 -7.78
N MET A 48 -4.38 -32.08 -7.65
CA MET A 48 -3.42 -32.56 -8.65
C MET A 48 -3.39 -34.09 -8.75
N GLY A 49 -3.53 -34.81 -7.64
CA GLY A 49 -3.67 -36.27 -7.66
C GLY A 49 -4.93 -36.74 -8.40
N LEU A 50 -6.03 -35.98 -8.27
CA LEU A 50 -7.26 -36.24 -9.02
C LEU A 50 -7.11 -35.93 -10.52
N VAL A 51 -6.32 -34.92 -10.90
CA VAL A 51 -5.94 -34.67 -12.31
C VAL A 51 -5.06 -35.79 -12.84
N ALA A 52 -4.02 -36.19 -12.10
CA ALA A 52 -3.10 -37.24 -12.51
C ALA A 52 -3.81 -38.57 -12.79
N LYS A 53 -4.81 -38.95 -11.97
CA LYS A 53 -5.61 -40.16 -12.16
C LYS A 53 -6.75 -40.02 -13.18
N GLY A 54 -6.93 -38.84 -13.76
CA GLY A 54 -7.98 -38.56 -14.76
C GLY A 54 -9.38 -38.37 -14.18
N ALA A 55 -9.53 -38.19 -12.87
CA ALA A 55 -10.82 -37.89 -12.23
C ALA A 55 -11.21 -36.40 -12.33
N ALA A 56 -10.28 -35.56 -12.79
CA ALA A 56 -10.55 -34.21 -13.26
C ALA A 56 -9.67 -33.86 -14.46
N GLU A 57 -10.18 -32.98 -15.30
CA GLU A 57 -9.51 -32.56 -16.52
C GLU A 57 -8.39 -31.56 -16.25
N ILE A 58 -8.66 -30.56 -15.40
CA ILE A 58 -7.80 -29.39 -15.21
C ILE A 58 -7.71 -29.03 -13.72
N PHE A 59 -6.50 -28.72 -13.28
CA PHE A 59 -6.18 -28.01 -12.04
C PHE A 59 -5.49 -26.70 -12.42
N TRP A 60 -5.93 -25.58 -11.87
CA TRP A 60 -5.30 -24.28 -12.10
C TRP A 60 -5.21 -23.60 -10.76
N GLU A 61 -4.07 -23.13 -10.27
CA GLU A 61 -4.01 -22.39 -9.01
C GLU A 61 -2.91 -21.32 -9.05
N VAL A 62 -3.19 -20.20 -8.39
CA VAL A 62 -2.26 -19.09 -8.17
C VAL A 62 -2.09 -18.91 -6.67
N GLY A 63 -0.85 -18.71 -6.23
CA GLY A 63 -0.49 -18.57 -4.82
C GLY A 63 -0.35 -19.84 -3.97
N PRO A 64 -0.39 -21.11 -4.45
CA PRO A 64 -0.07 -22.24 -3.57
C PRO A 64 1.41 -22.15 -3.14
N HIS A 65 1.76 -22.62 -1.94
CA HIS A 65 3.19 -22.75 -1.63
C HIS A 65 3.78 -23.88 -2.45
N ALA A 66 5.06 -23.78 -2.85
CA ALA A 66 5.71 -24.79 -3.70
C ALA A 66 5.58 -26.21 -3.14
N TRP A 67 5.63 -26.38 -1.81
CA TRP A 67 5.47 -27.67 -1.14
C TRP A 67 4.05 -28.24 -1.19
N ASP A 68 3.02 -27.43 -1.46
CA ASP A 68 1.62 -27.89 -1.54
C ASP A 68 1.31 -28.62 -2.85
N TYR A 69 2.18 -28.51 -3.86
CA TYR A 69 1.89 -29.02 -5.21
C TYR A 69 3.09 -29.64 -5.95
N ALA A 70 4.32 -29.52 -5.43
CA ALA A 70 5.52 -30.09 -6.05
C ALA A 70 5.40 -31.59 -6.34
N ALA A 71 4.89 -32.38 -5.40
CA ALA A 71 4.67 -33.81 -5.62
C ALA A 71 3.56 -34.06 -6.68
N GLY A 72 2.54 -33.21 -6.71
CA GLY A 72 1.45 -33.29 -7.68
C GLY A 72 1.91 -33.04 -9.11
N VAL A 73 2.85 -32.12 -9.30
CA VAL A 73 3.50 -31.86 -10.60
C VAL A 73 4.09 -33.15 -11.16
N VAL A 74 4.90 -33.84 -10.36
CA VAL A 74 5.54 -35.10 -10.79
C VAL A 74 4.48 -36.12 -11.16
N LEU A 75 3.44 -36.30 -10.33
CA LEU A 75 2.36 -37.25 -10.60
C LEU A 75 1.62 -36.97 -11.90
N VAL A 76 1.33 -35.69 -12.21
CA VAL A 76 0.66 -35.30 -13.45
C VAL A 76 1.56 -35.54 -14.65
N LEU A 77 2.85 -35.19 -14.58
CA LEU A 77 3.78 -35.37 -15.69
C LEU A 77 4.02 -36.84 -16.00
N GLU A 78 4.21 -37.67 -14.97
CA GLU A 78 4.44 -39.12 -15.11
C GLU A 78 3.19 -39.86 -15.56
N SER A 79 1.99 -39.34 -15.31
CA SER A 79 0.74 -39.92 -15.84
C SER A 79 0.44 -39.53 -17.29
N GLY A 80 1.32 -38.76 -17.95
CA GLY A 80 1.16 -38.27 -19.32
C GLY A 80 0.39 -36.95 -19.43
N GLY A 81 0.15 -36.28 -18.31
CA GLY A 81 -0.41 -34.93 -18.26
C GLY A 81 0.60 -33.85 -18.66
N ALA A 82 0.10 -32.62 -18.70
CA ALA A 82 0.88 -31.43 -19.01
C ALA A 82 0.76 -30.41 -17.88
N VAL A 83 1.84 -29.69 -17.61
CA VAL A 83 1.91 -28.62 -16.62
C VAL A 83 2.42 -27.34 -17.28
N PHE A 84 1.87 -26.20 -16.88
CA PHE A 84 2.30 -24.86 -17.28
C PHE A 84 2.54 -24.00 -16.05
N ASP A 85 3.69 -23.35 -15.98
CA ASP A 85 4.16 -22.54 -14.84
C ASP A 85 4.11 -21.02 -15.08
N GLY A 86 3.47 -20.59 -16.17
CA GLY A 86 3.44 -19.19 -16.59
C GLY A 86 4.54 -18.78 -17.57
N ALA A 87 5.62 -19.56 -17.74
CA ALA A 87 6.67 -19.29 -18.73
C ALA A 87 6.68 -20.31 -19.88
N GLY A 88 6.24 -21.53 -19.65
CA GLY A 88 6.13 -22.51 -20.72
C GLY A 88 5.60 -23.88 -20.28
N TRP A 89 5.53 -24.79 -21.25
CA TRP A 89 4.91 -26.10 -21.09
C TRP A 89 5.90 -27.17 -20.66
N TRP A 90 5.41 -28.09 -19.82
CA TRP A 90 6.13 -29.24 -19.28
C TRP A 90 5.28 -30.50 -19.41
N GLY A 91 5.88 -31.60 -19.86
CA GLY A 91 5.19 -32.88 -20.05
C GLY A 91 6.06 -33.88 -20.81
N SER A 92 5.95 -35.16 -20.45
CA SER A 92 6.59 -36.26 -21.17
C SER A 92 6.09 -36.36 -22.63
N SER A 93 4.87 -35.91 -22.88
CA SER A 93 4.22 -35.78 -24.20
C SER A 93 4.55 -34.46 -24.95
N ILE A 94 5.32 -33.55 -24.35
CA ILE A 94 5.73 -32.28 -24.98
C ILE A 94 7.14 -32.47 -25.59
N PRO A 95 7.31 -32.32 -26.92
CA PRO A 95 8.59 -32.35 -27.62
C PRO A 95 9.58 -31.35 -27.05
N GLU A 96 10.86 -31.71 -27.08
CA GLU A 96 11.94 -30.97 -26.44
C GLU A 96 12.10 -29.53 -26.97
N ASN A 97 11.79 -29.31 -28.25
CA ASN A 97 11.77 -27.99 -28.89
C ASN A 97 10.56 -27.12 -28.52
N GLU A 98 9.56 -27.67 -27.82
CA GLU A 98 8.34 -26.99 -27.39
C GLU A 98 8.23 -26.93 -25.85
N ARG A 99 9.19 -27.50 -25.13
CA ARG A 99 9.32 -27.30 -23.68
C ARG A 99 9.86 -25.91 -23.39
N SER A 100 9.53 -25.38 -22.22
CA SER A 100 10.15 -24.14 -21.74
C SER A 100 11.68 -24.27 -21.79
N PRO A 101 12.41 -23.29 -22.33
CA PRO A 101 13.88 -23.30 -22.33
C PRO A 101 14.48 -23.18 -20.92
N GLN A 102 13.66 -22.76 -19.95
CA GLN A 102 14.01 -22.61 -18.55
C GLN A 102 13.30 -23.67 -17.72
N PRO A 103 13.96 -24.37 -16.78
CA PRO A 103 13.36 -25.40 -15.93
C PRO A 103 12.02 -25.00 -15.32
N LEU A 104 11.11 -25.96 -15.15
CA LEU A 104 9.82 -25.75 -14.50
C LEU A 104 10.03 -25.04 -13.16
N ASN A 105 9.52 -23.82 -13.03
CA ASN A 105 9.73 -23.01 -11.85
C ASN A 105 8.52 -23.06 -10.92
N ILE A 106 8.51 -24.06 -10.04
CA ILE A 106 7.49 -24.22 -8.98
C ILE A 106 7.51 -23.10 -7.92
N TRP A 107 8.48 -22.19 -7.95
CA TRP A 107 8.52 -21.04 -7.05
C TRP A 107 7.72 -19.84 -7.58
N LYS A 108 7.25 -19.87 -8.84
CA LYS A 108 6.34 -18.85 -9.38
C LYS A 108 4.96 -18.88 -8.74
N ARG A 109 4.61 -19.97 -8.04
CA ARG A 109 3.30 -20.17 -7.37
C ARG A 109 2.14 -19.94 -8.35
N LYS A 110 2.33 -20.38 -9.60
CA LYS A 110 1.33 -20.37 -10.67
C LYS A 110 1.42 -21.71 -11.34
N ILE A 111 0.32 -22.44 -11.34
CA ILE A 111 0.30 -23.77 -11.92
C ILE A 111 -1.01 -24.04 -12.63
N LEU A 112 -0.91 -24.49 -13.86
CA LEU A 112 -1.99 -25.10 -14.62
C LEU A 112 -1.57 -26.52 -14.96
N ALA A 113 -2.33 -27.51 -14.53
CA ALA A 113 -2.11 -28.92 -14.80
C ALA A 113 -3.32 -29.50 -15.52
N ILE A 114 -3.05 -30.26 -16.58
CA ILE A 114 -4.05 -30.90 -17.42
C ILE A 114 -3.75 -32.39 -17.44
N ARG A 115 -4.79 -33.21 -17.25
CA ARG A 115 -4.63 -34.67 -17.27
C ARG A 115 -4.13 -35.15 -18.61
N HIS A 116 -3.64 -36.39 -18.66
CA HIS A 116 -3.40 -37.07 -19.92
C HIS A 116 -4.67 -37.15 -20.78
N ILE A 117 -4.52 -36.85 -22.06
CA ILE A 117 -5.57 -36.99 -23.08
C ILE A 117 -5.01 -37.90 -24.17
N PRO A 118 -5.61 -39.08 -24.41
CA PRO A 118 -5.16 -39.98 -25.46
C PRO A 118 -5.47 -39.39 -26.84
N ASP A 119 -4.67 -39.78 -27.83
CA ASP A 119 -4.91 -39.42 -29.22
C ASP A 119 -6.24 -39.97 -29.72
N LEU A 120 -6.93 -39.16 -30.53
CA LEU A 120 -8.10 -39.60 -31.27
C LEU A 120 -7.69 -40.67 -32.30
N PRO A 121 -8.56 -41.68 -32.56
CA PRO A 121 -8.29 -42.70 -33.54
C PRO A 121 -7.88 -42.11 -34.90
N GLY A 122 -6.71 -42.53 -35.41
CA GLY A 122 -6.18 -42.07 -36.68
C GLY A 122 -5.58 -40.67 -36.70
N LYS A 123 -5.41 -40.00 -35.54
CA LYS A 123 -4.80 -38.67 -35.42
C LYS A 123 -3.70 -38.62 -34.35
N PRO A 124 -2.49 -39.13 -34.63
CA PRO A 124 -1.36 -39.04 -33.71
C PRO A 124 -1.07 -37.58 -33.32
N GLY A 125 -0.82 -37.33 -32.03
CA GLY A 125 -0.58 -36.00 -31.47
C GLY A 125 -1.85 -35.16 -31.20
N SER A 126 -3.05 -35.66 -31.51
CA SER A 126 -4.29 -34.90 -31.26
C SER A 126 -4.62 -34.74 -29.78
N GLY A 127 -4.28 -35.70 -28.92
CA GLY A 127 -4.48 -35.59 -27.47
C GLY A 127 -3.71 -34.41 -26.89
N ARG A 128 -2.50 -34.20 -27.41
CA ARG A 128 -1.62 -33.07 -27.07
C ARG A 128 -2.19 -31.73 -27.51
N GLU A 129 -2.67 -31.63 -28.75
CA GLU A 129 -3.27 -30.38 -29.24
C GLU A 129 -4.53 -30.03 -28.45
N ILE A 130 -5.29 -31.04 -27.98
CA ILE A 130 -6.41 -30.82 -27.07
C ILE A 130 -5.92 -30.30 -25.71
N GLN A 131 -4.83 -30.83 -25.14
CA GLN A 131 -4.27 -30.30 -23.89
C GLN A 131 -3.87 -28.83 -24.03
N LYS A 132 -3.21 -28.44 -25.13
CA LYS A 132 -2.86 -27.04 -25.41
C LYS A 132 -4.09 -26.14 -25.57
N GLN A 133 -5.09 -26.60 -26.31
CA GLN A 133 -6.32 -25.83 -26.53
C GLN A 133 -7.05 -25.59 -25.21
N LEU A 134 -7.23 -26.63 -24.39
CA LEU A 134 -7.87 -26.52 -23.08
C LEU A 134 -7.12 -25.56 -22.16
N ALA A 135 -5.80 -25.54 -22.26
CA ALA A 135 -5.01 -24.59 -21.51
C ALA A 135 -5.21 -23.15 -21.95
N ALA A 136 -5.14 -22.88 -23.25
CA ALA A 136 -5.37 -21.56 -23.81
C ALA A 136 -6.78 -21.06 -23.45
N ASP A 137 -7.78 -21.93 -23.54
CA ASP A 137 -9.16 -21.62 -23.16
C ASP A 137 -9.26 -21.20 -21.69
N VAL A 138 -8.55 -21.88 -20.77
CA VAL A 138 -8.53 -21.49 -19.35
C VAL A 138 -7.74 -20.21 -19.14
N LEU A 139 -6.54 -20.09 -19.70
CA LEU A 139 -5.68 -18.91 -19.52
C LEU A 139 -6.31 -17.62 -20.07
N ASN A 140 -7.07 -17.70 -21.16
CA ASN A 140 -7.79 -16.55 -21.73
C ASN A 140 -8.96 -16.06 -20.84
N LEU A 141 -9.44 -16.91 -19.92
CA LEU A 141 -10.57 -16.60 -19.04
C LEU A 141 -10.13 -16.24 -17.62
N VAL A 142 -8.91 -16.63 -17.26
CA VAL A 142 -8.27 -16.20 -16.03
C VAL A 142 -7.95 -14.72 -16.17
N GLU A 143 -8.55 -13.89 -15.32
CA GLU A 143 -8.09 -12.52 -15.19
C GLU A 143 -6.66 -12.57 -14.65
N ASP A 144 -5.78 -11.91 -15.37
CA ASP A 144 -4.40 -11.68 -14.99
C ASP A 144 -4.36 -10.72 -13.78
N THR A 145 -4.88 -11.17 -12.63
CA THR A 145 -4.23 -10.79 -11.38
C THR A 145 -3.00 -11.62 -11.29
N PHE A 146 -2.03 -11.17 -12.05
CA PHE A 146 -0.67 -11.47 -11.74
C PHE A 146 -0.46 -11.11 -10.26
N TYR A 147 -0.27 -12.13 -9.44
CA TYR A 147 0.89 -12.07 -8.56
C TYR A 147 2.07 -11.91 -9.53
N GLU A 148 2.48 -10.68 -9.84
CA GLU A 148 3.72 -10.45 -10.57
C GLU A 148 4.83 -10.48 -9.52
N PRO A 149 5.72 -11.49 -9.54
CA PRO A 149 7.06 -11.29 -9.02
C PRO A 149 7.65 -9.97 -9.55
N ASP A 150 7.36 -9.64 -10.82
CA ASP A 150 7.77 -8.41 -11.49
C ASP A 150 7.19 -7.14 -10.83
N ALA A 151 5.94 -7.10 -10.35
CA ALA A 151 5.40 -5.94 -9.64
C ALA A 151 6.03 -5.77 -8.25
N ARG A 152 6.38 -6.86 -7.57
CA ARG A 152 7.10 -6.76 -6.29
C ARG A 152 8.54 -6.30 -6.50
N GLU A 153 9.22 -6.83 -7.51
CA GLU A 153 10.57 -6.41 -7.89
C GLU A 153 10.59 -4.98 -8.42
N GLN A 154 9.60 -4.58 -9.21
CA GLN A 154 9.41 -3.22 -9.70
C GLN A 154 9.11 -2.26 -8.55
N LEU A 155 8.22 -2.64 -7.63
CA LEU A 155 7.92 -1.82 -6.45
C LEU A 155 9.13 -1.69 -5.52
N GLN A 156 9.94 -2.75 -5.40
CA GLN A 156 11.22 -2.70 -4.71
C GLN A 156 12.19 -1.75 -5.42
N ALA A 157 12.29 -1.80 -6.76
CA ALA A 157 13.14 -0.89 -7.53
C ALA A 157 12.71 0.58 -7.38
N TYR A 158 11.40 0.85 -7.36
CA TYR A 158 10.86 2.17 -7.07
C TYR A 158 11.19 2.62 -5.65
N LEU A 159 11.06 1.73 -4.66
CA LEU A 159 11.41 2.02 -3.27
C LEU A 159 12.91 2.31 -3.12
N ASP A 160 13.77 1.51 -3.74
CA ASP A 160 15.22 1.70 -3.73
C ASP A 160 15.61 3.04 -4.36
N THR A 161 14.93 3.44 -5.43
CA THR A 161 15.11 4.76 -6.06
C THR A 161 14.73 5.88 -5.09
N ALA A 162 13.56 5.79 -4.44
CA ALA A 162 13.11 6.79 -3.47
C ALA A 162 14.07 6.90 -2.27
N VAL A 163 14.56 5.78 -1.77
CA VAL A 163 15.56 5.73 -0.69
C VAL A 163 16.88 6.37 -1.11
N ALA A 164 17.36 6.08 -2.33
CA ALA A 164 18.58 6.67 -2.85
C ALA A 164 18.45 8.20 -2.95
N LEU A 165 17.30 8.70 -3.44
CA LEU A 165 17.03 10.13 -3.56
C LEU A 165 16.94 10.82 -2.20
N ALA A 166 16.19 10.26 -1.24
CA ALA A 166 16.11 10.81 0.10
C ALA A 166 17.51 10.93 0.75
N LYS A 167 18.39 9.96 0.52
CA LYS A 167 19.79 10.00 0.97
C LYS A 167 20.66 10.99 0.19
N GLU A 168 20.43 11.18 -1.11
CA GLU A 168 21.14 12.15 -1.96
C GLU A 168 20.84 13.58 -1.48
N VAL A 169 19.58 13.90 -1.19
CA VAL A 169 19.16 15.25 -0.78
C VAL A 169 19.26 15.52 0.72
N GLY A 170 19.38 14.48 1.54
CA GLY A 170 19.55 14.58 2.99
C GLY A 170 20.70 15.47 3.49
N PRO A 171 21.91 15.42 2.89
CA PRO A 171 22.98 16.35 3.22
C PRO A 171 22.62 17.81 2.94
N VAL A 172 21.91 18.11 1.84
CA VAL A 172 21.42 19.46 1.52
C VAL A 172 20.43 19.93 2.58
N PHE A 173 19.51 19.06 2.98
CA PHE A 173 18.59 19.32 4.09
C PHE A 173 19.33 19.68 5.38
N LYS A 174 20.33 18.88 5.77
CA LYS A 174 21.14 19.15 6.98
C LYS A 174 21.90 20.47 6.88
N ASP A 175 22.45 20.77 5.71
CA ASP A 175 23.19 22.01 5.46
C ASP A 175 22.28 23.24 5.62
N GLY A 176 21.08 23.18 5.04
CA GLY A 176 20.06 24.22 5.21
C GLY A 176 19.56 24.34 6.65
N PHE A 177 19.29 23.22 7.33
CA PHE A 177 18.78 23.20 8.69
C PHE A 177 19.78 23.82 9.67
N TRP A 178 21.06 23.51 9.56
CA TRP A 178 22.09 24.12 10.42
C TRP A 178 22.60 25.46 9.91
N ARG A 179 22.14 25.90 8.73
CA ARG A 179 22.64 27.08 7.99
C ARG A 179 24.16 27.04 7.87
N THR A 180 24.68 25.89 7.48
CA THR A 180 26.09 25.66 7.21
C THR A 180 26.37 25.73 5.72
N GLY A 181 27.64 25.59 5.33
CA GLY A 181 28.02 25.29 3.94
C GLY A 181 27.44 26.26 2.90
N GLN A 182 26.63 25.73 1.99
CA GLN A 182 26.02 26.46 0.88
C GLN A 182 24.93 27.45 1.34
N PHE A 183 24.38 27.23 2.54
CA PHE A 183 23.34 28.04 3.17
C PHE A 183 23.89 28.86 4.35
N ALA A 184 25.21 28.98 4.49
CA ALA A 184 25.85 29.74 5.54
C ALA A 184 25.71 31.26 5.30
N ALA A 185 24.70 31.86 5.95
CA ALA A 185 24.47 33.30 6.09
C ALA A 185 24.50 34.13 4.79
N GLY A 186 23.29 34.41 4.28
CA GLY A 186 22.98 35.42 3.27
C GLY A 186 21.46 35.67 3.23
N ASP A 187 21.02 36.88 2.85
CA ASP A 187 19.60 37.25 2.84
C ASP A 187 18.75 36.41 1.86
N ASP A 188 19.40 35.78 0.86
CA ASP A 188 18.75 34.99 -0.21
C ASP A 188 18.17 33.63 0.24
N PHE A 189 18.35 33.25 1.51
CA PHE A 189 17.88 31.96 2.05
C PHE A 189 16.92 32.12 3.24
N ALA A 190 16.43 33.34 3.48
CA ALA A 190 15.38 33.57 4.46
C ALA A 190 14.08 32.84 4.05
N ALA A 191 13.33 32.39 5.05
CA ALA A 191 11.99 31.88 4.81
C ALA A 191 11.12 33.00 4.22
N THR A 192 10.40 32.68 3.16
CA THR A 192 9.41 33.57 2.53
C THR A 192 8.02 33.01 2.70
N ASN A 193 7.01 33.87 2.78
CA ASN A 193 5.62 33.43 2.92
C ASN A 193 5.09 32.87 1.59
N LYS A 194 4.40 31.74 1.64
CA LYS A 194 3.70 31.16 0.48
C LYS A 194 2.43 31.94 0.21
N MET A 195 2.25 32.44 -1.02
CA MET A 195 1.05 33.18 -1.45
C MET A 195 0.58 34.29 -0.47
N ASP A 196 1.52 34.99 0.16
CA ASP A 196 1.27 36.01 1.19
C ASP A 196 0.58 35.52 2.49
N ASP A 197 0.58 34.20 2.76
CA ASP A 197 0.13 33.65 4.05
C ASP A 197 1.24 33.78 5.11
N GLU A 198 1.01 34.59 6.15
CA GLU A 198 1.98 34.86 7.22
C GLU A 198 2.39 33.64 8.05
N THR A 199 1.67 32.52 7.91
CA THR A 199 1.86 31.31 8.71
C THR A 199 2.29 30.10 7.91
N ASP A 200 2.40 30.26 6.59
CA ASP A 200 2.86 29.24 5.65
C ASP A 200 4.13 29.74 4.96
N CYS A 201 5.25 29.05 5.17
CA CYS A 201 6.55 29.53 4.72
C CYS A 201 7.28 28.49 3.87
N VAL A 202 8.17 28.98 3.01
CA VAL A 202 9.04 28.22 2.12
C VAL A 202 10.47 28.71 2.25
N THR A 203 11.45 27.84 2.06
CA THR A 203 12.85 28.23 1.93
C THR A 203 13.43 27.77 0.60
N ALA A 204 14.61 28.27 0.21
CA ALA A 204 15.26 27.79 -1.00
C ALA A 204 15.69 26.31 -0.91
N VAL A 205 15.73 25.73 0.30
CA VAL A 205 16.03 24.31 0.51
C VAL A 205 14.87 23.46 -0.01
N ASP A 206 13.63 23.85 0.28
CA ASP A 206 12.40 23.22 -0.22
C ASP A 206 12.44 23.17 -1.76
N CYS A 207 12.63 24.32 -2.42
CA CYS A 207 12.71 24.41 -3.88
C CYS A 207 13.88 23.60 -4.46
N HIS A 208 15.05 23.61 -3.81
CA HIS A 208 16.22 22.88 -4.28
C HIS A 208 16.00 21.36 -4.22
N ILE A 209 15.52 20.86 -3.09
CA ILE A 209 15.28 19.43 -2.88
C ILE A 209 14.22 18.93 -3.87
N GLU A 210 13.12 19.66 -4.07
CA GLU A 210 12.07 19.26 -5.02
C GLU A 210 12.63 19.22 -6.45
N LYS A 211 13.37 20.26 -6.86
CA LYS A 211 13.97 20.34 -8.19
C LYS A 211 14.92 19.17 -8.47
N VAL A 212 15.80 18.83 -7.53
CA VAL A 212 16.73 17.70 -7.67
C VAL A 212 15.95 16.39 -7.75
N THR A 213 15.01 16.18 -6.83
CA THR A 213 14.19 14.97 -6.75
C THR A 213 13.41 14.74 -8.05
N PHE A 214 12.70 15.75 -8.55
CA PHE A 214 11.95 15.63 -9.80
C PHE A 214 12.82 15.50 -11.03
N SER A 215 13.98 16.17 -11.08
CA SER A 215 14.90 16.01 -12.21
C SER A 215 15.37 14.55 -12.30
N ARG A 216 15.79 13.97 -11.18
CA ARG A 216 16.22 12.57 -11.12
C ARG A 216 15.10 11.58 -11.43
N LEU A 217 13.91 11.78 -10.87
CA LEU A 217 12.81 10.86 -11.14
C LEU A 217 12.35 10.94 -12.59
N ARG A 218 12.41 12.10 -13.25
CA ARG A 218 12.12 12.21 -14.70
C ARG A 218 13.18 11.54 -15.57
N GLU A 219 14.44 11.57 -15.16
CA GLU A 219 15.52 10.85 -15.84
C GLU A 219 15.31 9.32 -15.80
N ILE A 220 14.88 8.80 -14.64
CA ILE A 220 14.71 7.35 -14.42
C ILE A 220 13.34 6.86 -14.93
N TYR A 221 12.28 7.65 -14.72
CA TYR A 221 10.89 7.30 -15.01
C TYR A 221 10.20 8.40 -15.84
N PRO A 222 10.54 8.56 -17.13
CA PRO A 222 10.04 9.65 -17.97
C PRO A 222 8.52 9.62 -18.20
N GLU A 223 7.91 8.43 -18.11
CA GLU A 223 6.47 8.24 -18.30
C GLU A 223 5.65 8.47 -17.01
N HIS A 224 6.30 8.59 -15.85
CA HIS A 224 5.61 8.79 -14.58
C HIS A 224 5.17 10.25 -14.43
N LYS A 225 4.21 10.45 -13.52
CA LYS A 225 3.68 11.76 -13.16
C LYS A 225 4.28 12.26 -11.85
N PHE A 226 4.15 13.57 -11.60
CA PHE A 226 4.77 14.25 -10.47
C PHE A 226 3.79 15.23 -9.83
N VAL A 227 3.70 15.18 -8.50
CA VAL A 227 3.00 16.14 -7.64
C VAL A 227 3.96 16.55 -6.56
N GLY A 228 4.22 17.85 -6.45
CA GLY A 228 5.14 18.41 -5.45
C GLY A 228 4.52 19.65 -4.84
N GLU A 229 4.78 19.87 -3.56
CA GLU A 229 4.26 21.02 -2.83
C GLU A 229 4.59 22.34 -3.52
N GLU A 230 5.88 22.56 -3.84
CA GLU A 230 6.35 23.86 -4.31
C GLU A 230 5.95 24.10 -5.76
N THR A 231 6.06 23.08 -6.61
CA THR A 231 5.54 23.14 -7.97
C THR A 231 4.04 23.42 -7.95
N THR A 232 3.24 22.74 -7.11
CA THR A 232 1.78 22.94 -7.08
C THR A 232 1.41 24.34 -6.61
N ALA A 233 2.17 24.91 -5.67
CA ALA A 233 2.01 26.30 -5.25
C ALA A 233 2.26 27.30 -6.40
N GLU A 234 3.19 27.01 -7.32
CA GLU A 234 3.49 27.90 -8.47
C GLU A 234 2.45 27.84 -9.60
N ILE A 235 1.92 26.65 -9.94
CA ILE A 235 0.98 26.45 -11.06
C ILE A 235 -0.50 26.56 -10.66
N GLY A 236 -0.83 26.60 -9.36
CA GLY A 236 -2.21 26.54 -8.86
C GLY A 236 -2.74 25.10 -8.90
N ASN A 237 -3.56 24.71 -7.91
CA ASN A 237 -4.03 23.35 -7.58
C ASN A 237 -4.79 22.59 -8.70
N GLU A 238 -4.27 22.49 -9.92
CA GLU A 238 -4.92 21.85 -11.06
C GLU A 238 -4.62 20.34 -11.19
N TYR A 239 -3.72 19.78 -10.36
CA TYR A 239 -3.28 18.41 -10.55
C TYR A 239 -4.18 17.37 -9.86
N LYS A 240 -4.64 16.37 -10.62
CA LYS A 240 -5.40 15.22 -10.11
C LYS A 240 -4.58 13.94 -10.28
N VAL A 241 -4.38 13.16 -9.21
CA VAL A 241 -3.76 11.82 -9.34
C VAL A 241 -4.62 10.98 -10.27
N THR A 242 -3.98 10.48 -11.32
CA THR A 242 -4.54 9.58 -12.32
C THR A 242 -4.30 8.13 -11.90
N ASP A 243 -4.69 7.18 -12.75
CA ASP A 243 -4.33 5.79 -12.51
C ASP A 243 -2.83 5.52 -12.79
N ASP A 244 -2.18 6.40 -13.55
CA ASP A 244 -0.74 6.38 -13.83
C ASP A 244 0.12 6.49 -12.55
N PRO A 245 1.31 5.84 -12.51
CA PRO A 245 2.28 6.03 -11.44
C PRO A 245 2.61 7.51 -11.23
N THR A 246 2.29 8.03 -10.05
CA THR A 246 2.46 9.45 -9.71
C THR A 246 3.31 9.58 -8.44
N TRP A 247 4.50 10.16 -8.58
CA TRP A 247 5.38 10.51 -7.48
C TRP A 247 4.82 11.74 -6.75
N VAL A 248 4.61 11.63 -5.45
CA VAL A 248 4.06 12.68 -4.60
C VAL A 248 5.13 13.06 -3.58
N VAL A 249 5.65 14.28 -3.65
CA VAL A 249 6.85 14.69 -2.90
C VAL A 249 6.55 15.92 -2.06
N ASP A 250 6.93 15.86 -0.79
CA ASP A 250 7.14 17.03 0.06
C ASP A 250 8.66 17.14 0.32
N PRO A 251 9.32 18.19 -0.18
CA PRO A 251 10.77 18.34 -0.02
C PRO A 251 11.19 18.61 1.43
N VAL A 252 10.36 19.29 2.22
CA VAL A 252 10.62 19.68 3.62
C VAL A 252 9.28 19.74 4.37
N ASP A 253 8.76 18.59 4.79
CA ASP A 253 7.56 18.58 5.62
C ASP A 253 7.89 19.20 6.98
N GLY A 254 7.05 20.14 7.42
CA GLY A 254 7.30 20.96 8.58
C GLY A 254 8.35 22.06 8.32
N THR A 255 8.25 22.82 7.23
CA THR A 255 9.13 23.98 6.95
C THR A 255 9.20 24.97 8.13
N ASN A 256 8.10 25.19 8.84
CA ASN A 256 8.11 25.98 10.08
C ASN A 256 9.08 25.40 11.13
N ASN A 257 9.07 24.08 11.34
CA ASN A 257 10.01 23.41 12.23
C ASN A 257 11.45 23.55 11.74
N PHE A 258 11.67 23.39 10.43
CA PHE A 258 12.97 23.57 9.79
C PHE A 258 13.57 24.96 10.06
N VAL A 259 12.79 26.02 9.83
CA VAL A 259 13.21 27.42 10.04
C VAL A 259 13.57 27.71 11.50
N HIS A 260 12.90 27.05 12.44
CA HIS A 260 13.11 27.20 13.88
C HIS A 260 14.06 26.16 14.50
N HIS A 261 14.69 25.30 13.68
CA HIS A 261 15.56 24.21 14.12
C HIS A 261 14.88 23.21 15.09
N PHE A 262 13.56 23.01 14.95
CA PHE A 262 12.84 21.94 15.63
C PHE A 262 13.00 20.63 14.84
N PRO A 263 13.45 19.52 15.44
CA PRO A 263 14.02 18.38 14.69
C PRO A 263 12.98 17.44 14.04
N TYR A 264 11.69 17.67 14.23
CA TYR A 264 10.61 16.91 13.59
C TYR A 264 10.22 17.55 12.26
N THR A 265 11.10 17.41 11.29
CA THR A 265 10.96 17.87 9.90
C THR A 265 11.79 16.96 9.00
N GLY A 266 11.39 16.78 7.75
CA GLY A 266 12.09 15.87 6.86
C GLY A 266 11.57 15.84 5.45
N ILE A 267 12.05 14.86 4.69
CA ILE A 267 11.73 14.68 3.27
C ILE A 267 10.68 13.56 3.17
N SER A 268 9.58 13.80 2.46
CA SER A 268 8.53 12.81 2.18
C SER A 268 8.49 12.49 0.68
N ILE A 269 8.66 11.22 0.33
CA ILE A 269 8.58 10.74 -1.07
C ILE A 269 7.59 9.58 -1.11
N GLY A 270 6.41 9.82 -1.66
CA GLY A 270 5.40 8.82 -1.94
C GLY A 270 5.32 8.45 -3.42
N LEU A 271 4.82 7.25 -3.72
CA LEU A 271 4.34 6.88 -5.05
C LEU A 271 2.90 6.40 -4.93
N THR A 272 2.04 6.88 -5.80
CA THR A 272 0.71 6.31 -6.00
C THR A 272 0.62 5.58 -7.32
N VAL A 273 -0.13 4.48 -7.34
CA VAL A 273 -0.44 3.69 -8.54
C VAL A 273 -1.94 3.36 -8.47
N ASN A 274 -2.69 3.59 -9.54
CA ASN A 274 -4.15 3.46 -9.54
C ASN A 274 -4.82 4.29 -8.42
N LYS A 275 -4.32 5.51 -8.17
CA LYS A 275 -4.76 6.41 -7.09
C LYS A 275 -4.55 5.88 -5.66
N GLU A 276 -3.92 4.73 -5.47
CA GLU A 276 -3.60 4.17 -4.16
C GLU A 276 -2.12 4.40 -3.79
N PRO A 277 -1.78 4.69 -2.52
CA PRO A 277 -0.39 4.64 -2.06
C PRO A 277 0.23 3.26 -2.32
N ALA A 278 1.35 3.25 -3.03
CA ALA A 278 2.08 2.04 -3.40
C ALA A 278 3.38 1.91 -2.57
N LEU A 279 4.10 3.01 -2.35
CA LEU A 279 5.27 3.08 -1.48
C LEU A 279 5.45 4.47 -0.88
N GLY A 280 6.26 4.54 0.18
CA GLY A 280 6.56 5.75 0.92
C GLY A 280 7.93 5.70 1.56
N VAL A 281 8.67 6.79 1.44
CA VAL A 281 9.92 7.05 2.15
C VAL A 281 9.75 8.35 2.92
N ILE A 282 9.99 8.32 4.23
CA ILE A 282 10.11 9.52 5.06
C ILE A 282 11.50 9.51 5.66
N TYR A 283 12.30 10.52 5.35
CA TYR A 283 13.62 10.68 5.94
C TYR A 283 13.65 11.90 6.84
N LEU A 284 13.94 11.72 8.12
CA LEU A 284 14.14 12.78 9.11
C LEU A 284 15.65 12.94 9.32
N PRO A 285 16.36 13.80 8.55
CA PRO A 285 17.82 13.74 8.48
C PRO A 285 18.46 14.12 9.82
N ILE A 286 17.85 15.05 10.56
CA ILE A 286 18.35 15.53 11.86
C ILE A 286 18.29 14.44 12.94
N LEU A 287 17.27 13.58 12.88
CA LEU A 287 17.12 12.43 13.78
C LEU A 287 17.86 11.17 13.28
N ASP A 288 18.35 11.21 12.04
CA ASP A 288 18.90 10.06 11.32
C ASP A 288 17.94 8.86 11.26
N GLU A 289 16.66 9.17 11.03
CA GLU A 289 15.58 8.18 10.95
C GLU A 289 15.04 8.10 9.52
N LEU A 290 15.32 6.98 8.85
CA LEU A 290 14.82 6.67 7.51
C LEU A 290 13.72 5.61 7.59
N TYR A 291 12.49 6.05 7.37
CA TYR A 291 11.30 5.22 7.29
C TYR A 291 11.03 4.82 5.84
N THR A 292 10.75 3.54 5.61
CA THR A 292 10.47 3.00 4.27
C THR A 292 9.33 2.00 4.32
N ALA A 293 8.38 2.08 3.40
CA ALA A 293 7.34 1.08 3.22
C ALA A 293 6.94 0.94 1.76
N ALA A 294 6.50 -0.25 1.39
CA ALA A 294 5.89 -0.52 0.10
C ALA A 294 4.88 -1.65 0.24
N LYS A 295 3.83 -1.61 -0.59
CA LYS A 295 2.70 -2.54 -0.53
C LYS A 295 3.17 -4.00 -0.56
N GLY A 296 2.94 -4.74 0.52
CA GLY A 296 3.34 -6.15 0.67
C GLY A 296 4.84 -6.38 0.94
N LEU A 297 5.62 -5.32 1.13
CA LEU A 297 7.05 -5.38 1.51
C LEU A 297 7.27 -5.05 3.00
N GLY A 298 6.22 -4.61 3.71
CA GLY A 298 6.32 -4.21 5.10
C GLY A 298 6.91 -2.81 5.28
N ALA A 299 6.78 -2.27 6.49
CA ALA A 299 7.36 -1.01 6.89
C ALA A 299 8.66 -1.23 7.69
N GLN A 300 9.63 -0.32 7.55
CA GLN A 300 10.93 -0.39 8.21
C GLN A 300 11.37 1.00 8.68
N LEU A 301 12.13 1.05 9.77
CA LEU A 301 12.94 2.19 10.22
C LEU A 301 14.40 1.76 10.25
N ASN A 302 15.27 2.42 9.47
CA ASN A 302 16.70 2.12 9.42
C ASN A 302 17.00 0.61 9.22
N GLY A 303 16.17 -0.06 8.40
CA GLY A 303 16.27 -1.50 8.12
C GLY A 303 15.64 -2.43 9.18
N GLN A 304 15.12 -1.89 10.28
CA GLN A 304 14.38 -2.66 11.28
C GLN A 304 12.89 -2.64 10.97
N SER A 305 12.24 -3.80 10.95
CA SER A 305 10.80 -3.90 10.69
C SER A 305 9.98 -3.14 11.73
N LEU A 306 8.95 -2.45 11.24
CA LEU A 306 7.95 -1.78 12.06
C LEU A 306 6.72 -2.67 12.29
N PRO A 307 6.01 -2.51 13.42
CA PRO A 307 6.34 -1.61 14.54
C PRO A 307 7.55 -2.11 15.33
N LEU A 308 8.36 -1.20 15.90
CA LEU A 308 9.56 -1.58 16.67
C LEU A 308 9.22 -2.32 17.97
N PHE A 309 8.03 -2.05 18.52
CA PHE A 309 7.59 -2.62 19.77
C PHE A 309 6.54 -3.69 19.51
N HIS A 310 6.92 -4.95 19.76
CA HIS A 310 5.95 -6.00 20.03
C HIS A 310 5.45 -5.90 21.48
N PRO A 311 4.24 -6.40 21.79
CA PRO A 311 3.35 -5.84 22.81
C PRO A 311 3.49 -6.29 24.28
N PRO A 312 4.61 -6.83 24.82
CA PRO A 312 4.65 -7.06 26.27
C PRO A 312 4.75 -5.77 27.11
N ALA A 313 5.22 -4.65 26.55
CA ALA A 313 5.59 -3.46 27.32
C ALA A 313 4.49 -2.36 27.40
N LEU A 314 3.48 -2.39 26.53
CA LEU A 314 2.39 -1.41 26.51
C LEU A 314 1.05 -2.15 26.61
N THR A 315 0.19 -1.71 27.55
CA THR A 315 -1.19 -2.19 27.59
C THR A 315 -1.88 -1.87 26.27
N THR A 316 -2.42 -2.88 25.59
CA THR A 316 -3.25 -2.71 24.40
C THR A 316 -4.37 -1.70 24.72
N PRO A 317 -4.44 -0.55 24.02
CA PRO A 317 -5.46 0.45 24.30
C PRO A 317 -6.82 -0.10 23.89
N THR A 318 -7.84 0.08 24.73
CA THR A 318 -9.23 -0.28 24.43
C THR A 318 -10.17 0.93 24.49
N ALA A 319 -9.62 2.13 24.72
CA ALA A 319 -10.35 3.39 24.77
C ALA A 319 -9.40 4.58 24.50
N LEU A 320 -9.96 5.71 24.03
CA LEU A 320 -9.19 6.94 23.78
C LEU A 320 -8.43 7.46 24.99
N SER A 321 -8.95 7.27 26.21
CA SER A 321 -8.29 7.68 27.45
C SER A 321 -6.99 6.92 27.77
N GLN A 322 -6.67 5.89 26.98
CA GLN A 322 -5.41 5.16 27.04
C GLN A 322 -4.46 5.50 25.87
N CYS A 323 -4.89 6.34 24.94
CA CYS A 323 -4.17 6.66 23.73
C CYS A 323 -3.39 7.97 23.89
N SER A 324 -2.15 7.99 23.38
CA SER A 324 -1.47 9.22 22.98
C SER A 324 -1.84 9.55 21.55
N MET A 325 -2.25 10.79 21.30
CA MET A 325 -2.66 11.28 19.99
C MET A 325 -1.69 12.34 19.46
N LEU A 326 -1.47 12.30 18.16
CA LEU A 326 -0.76 13.31 17.36
C LEU A 326 -1.78 14.06 16.48
N SER A 327 -1.52 15.34 16.21
CA SER A 327 -2.37 16.18 15.37
C SER A 327 -1.64 17.49 15.00
N GLY A 328 -2.31 18.37 14.26
CA GLY A 328 -1.83 19.71 13.94
C GLY A 328 -3.01 20.70 13.86
N PRO A 329 -2.82 21.97 14.25
CA PRO A 329 -3.82 23.01 14.06
C PRO A 329 -3.88 23.53 12.61
N GLY A 330 -3.07 22.98 11.69
CA GLY A 330 -2.85 23.50 10.35
C GLY A 330 -2.18 24.88 10.30
N VAL A 331 -1.96 25.40 9.09
CA VAL A 331 -1.41 26.75 8.86
C VAL A 331 -2.49 27.82 8.80
N ARG A 332 -3.71 27.50 8.34
CA ARG A 332 -4.78 28.51 8.19
C ARG A 332 -5.20 29.13 9.53
N ARG A 333 -5.56 30.43 9.50
CA ARG A 333 -5.93 31.21 10.68
C ARG A 333 -7.33 31.84 10.64
N SER A 334 -8.16 31.51 9.64
CA SER A 334 -9.54 32.01 9.61
C SER A 334 -10.36 31.45 10.78
N GLU A 335 -11.31 32.24 11.31
CA GLU A 335 -12.18 31.78 12.41
C GLU A 335 -12.94 30.50 12.04
N SER A 336 -13.42 30.42 10.80
CA SER A 336 -14.14 29.26 10.25
C SER A 336 -13.30 27.98 10.21
N TYR A 337 -11.97 28.09 10.20
CA TYR A 337 -11.06 26.96 10.22
C TYR A 337 -10.57 26.61 11.62
N ILE A 338 -10.10 27.62 12.38
CA ILE A 338 -9.44 27.39 13.67
C ILE A 338 -10.43 27.00 14.77
N LYS A 339 -11.66 27.52 14.73
CA LYS A 339 -12.67 27.27 15.78
C LYS A 339 -13.12 25.80 15.82
N PRO A 340 -13.45 25.12 14.70
CA PRO A 340 -13.72 23.68 14.71
C PRO A 340 -12.53 22.82 15.15
N HIS A 341 -11.29 23.18 14.77
CA HIS A 341 -10.08 22.50 15.24
C HIS A 341 -9.94 22.61 16.76
N TRP A 342 -10.10 23.82 17.29
CA TRP A 342 -10.01 24.06 18.73
C TRP A 342 -11.11 23.34 19.51
N ASN A 343 -12.36 23.38 19.03
CA ASN A 343 -13.47 22.63 19.63
C ASN A 343 -13.15 21.13 19.66
N THR A 344 -12.58 20.58 18.58
CA THR A 344 -12.13 19.19 18.52
C THR A 344 -11.08 18.89 19.59
N PHE A 345 -10.02 19.70 19.68
CA PHE A 345 -8.97 19.51 20.69
C PHE A 345 -9.51 19.61 22.12
N GLN A 346 -10.43 20.55 22.37
CA GLN A 346 -11.12 20.64 23.65
C GLN A 346 -11.89 19.36 23.96
N ARG A 347 -12.68 18.83 23.02
CA ARG A 347 -13.45 17.58 23.21
C ARG A 347 -12.54 16.36 23.40
N LEU A 348 -11.42 16.27 22.69
CA LEU A 348 -10.47 15.16 22.88
C LEU A 348 -9.87 15.15 24.31
N LEU A 349 -9.58 16.32 24.86
CA LEU A 349 -8.93 16.46 26.17
C LEU A 349 -9.90 16.44 27.36
N LEU A 350 -11.14 16.91 27.17
CA LEU A 350 -12.12 17.08 28.25
C LEU A 350 -12.49 15.74 28.93
N GLU A 351 -12.89 15.79 30.20
CA GLU A 351 -13.35 14.61 30.94
C GLU A 351 -14.55 13.94 30.25
N LYS A 352 -14.61 12.60 30.28
CA LYS A 352 -15.69 11.83 29.64
C LYS A 352 -17.06 12.22 30.16
N GLU A 353 -17.17 12.50 31.45
CA GLU A 353 -18.41 12.91 32.12
C GLU A 353 -18.92 14.28 31.63
N LYS A 354 -18.06 15.08 31.00
CA LYS A 354 -18.41 16.37 30.39
C LYS A 354 -18.53 16.28 28.86
N GLY A 355 -18.58 15.07 28.30
CA GLY A 355 -18.73 14.84 26.86
C GLY A 355 -17.42 14.84 26.06
N GLY A 356 -16.27 14.70 26.73
CA GLY A 356 -14.96 14.54 26.07
C GLY A 356 -14.45 13.10 26.00
N ALA A 357 -13.19 12.92 25.58
CA ALA A 357 -12.54 11.60 25.50
C ALA A 357 -11.51 11.32 26.61
N SER A 358 -11.05 12.36 27.31
CA SER A 358 -9.96 12.27 28.29
C SER A 358 -8.72 11.58 27.73
N VAL A 359 -8.39 11.89 26.47
CA VAL A 359 -7.22 11.35 25.78
C VAL A 359 -5.98 11.54 26.66
N ARG A 360 -5.14 10.50 26.76
CA ARG A 360 -4.01 10.50 27.69
C ARG A 360 -3.01 11.62 27.39
N ASN A 361 -2.80 11.90 26.11
CA ASN A 361 -1.92 12.97 25.66
C ASN A 361 -2.32 13.41 24.25
N LEU A 362 -2.27 14.72 23.96
CA LEU A 362 -2.39 15.30 22.63
C LEU A 362 -1.11 16.09 22.35
N ARG A 363 -0.39 15.74 21.28
CA ARG A 363 0.85 16.41 20.87
C ARG A 363 0.71 16.96 19.46
N PHE A 364 1.36 18.09 19.21
CA PHE A 364 1.52 18.68 17.89
C PHE A 364 3.02 18.78 17.60
N THR A 365 3.53 17.94 16.69
CA THR A 365 4.97 17.99 16.36
C THR A 365 5.26 18.99 15.25
N GLY A 366 4.28 19.32 14.41
CA GLY A 366 4.39 20.30 13.33
C GLY A 366 4.81 19.72 11.97
N SER A 367 4.76 18.39 11.81
CA SER A 367 5.02 17.68 10.55
C SER A 367 4.13 16.44 10.47
N ALA A 368 3.23 16.42 9.50
CA ALA A 368 2.24 15.34 9.33
C ALA A 368 2.92 14.02 8.92
N ALA A 369 3.96 14.09 8.09
CA ALA A 369 4.75 12.93 7.68
C ALA A 369 5.47 12.33 8.90
N SER A 370 6.12 13.17 9.73
CA SER A 370 6.75 12.72 10.98
C SER A 370 5.74 12.08 11.93
N ASP A 371 4.56 12.66 12.09
CA ASP A 371 3.53 12.14 12.98
C ASP A 371 2.98 10.78 12.52
N LEU A 372 2.76 10.59 11.22
CA LEU A 372 2.40 9.29 10.66
C LEU A 372 3.52 8.25 10.82
N ALA A 373 4.78 8.65 10.63
CA ALA A 373 5.92 7.78 10.89
C ALA A 373 6.00 7.35 12.37
N LEU A 374 5.70 8.26 13.30
CA LEU A 374 5.62 7.97 14.73
C LEU A 374 4.47 7.02 15.09
N VAL A 375 3.33 7.12 14.41
CA VAL A 375 2.23 6.14 14.53
C VAL A 375 2.67 4.77 14.02
N ALA A 376 3.29 4.70 12.83
CA ALA A 376 3.81 3.45 12.26
C ALA A 376 4.89 2.80 13.16
N LYS A 377 5.72 3.62 13.80
CA LYS A 377 6.73 3.20 14.79
C LYS A 377 6.11 2.62 16.06
N GLY A 378 4.90 3.05 16.40
CA GLY A 378 4.18 2.70 17.62
C GLY A 378 4.43 3.65 18.80
N VAL A 379 4.92 4.87 18.55
CA VAL A 379 5.15 5.90 19.58
C VAL A 379 3.85 6.56 20.05
N ALA A 380 2.88 6.67 19.15
CA ALA A 380 1.53 7.18 19.43
C ALA A 380 0.49 6.21 18.87
N GLU A 381 -0.68 6.15 19.51
CA GLU A 381 -1.77 5.29 19.07
C GLU A 381 -2.47 5.84 17.83
N ILE A 382 -2.64 7.17 17.77
CA ILE A 382 -3.52 7.82 16.81
C ILE A 382 -2.86 9.09 16.28
N TYR A 383 -3.01 9.34 14.98
CA TYR A 383 -2.83 10.66 14.37
C TYR A 383 -4.15 11.09 13.73
N TRP A 384 -4.56 12.34 13.91
CA TRP A 384 -5.72 12.91 13.23
C TRP A 384 -5.45 14.34 12.82
N GLU A 385 -5.80 14.72 11.59
CA GLU A 385 -5.75 16.11 11.15
C GLU A 385 -6.71 16.41 10.00
N VAL A 386 -7.13 17.67 9.88
CA VAL A 386 -7.82 18.20 8.71
C VAL A 386 -7.08 19.42 8.15
N GLY A 387 -6.77 19.39 6.87
CA GLY A 387 -5.93 20.39 6.21
C GLY A 387 -4.70 19.86 5.50
N PRO A 388 -4.07 18.72 5.89
CA PRO A 388 -2.92 18.21 5.17
C PRO A 388 -3.22 17.95 3.70
N GLN A 389 -2.21 18.14 2.87
CA GLN A 389 -2.20 17.90 1.43
C GLN A 389 -1.70 16.49 1.12
N ALA A 390 -1.87 16.03 -0.12
CA ALA A 390 -1.51 14.66 -0.50
C ALA A 390 -0.03 14.32 -0.21
N TRP A 391 0.88 15.29 -0.37
CA TRP A 391 2.32 15.11 -0.12
C TRP A 391 2.68 14.93 1.35
N ASP A 392 1.92 15.56 2.26
CA ASP A 392 2.09 15.47 3.71
C ASP A 392 1.88 14.05 4.25
N TYR A 393 1.01 13.26 3.61
CA TYR A 393 0.60 11.96 4.17
C TYR A 393 0.62 10.77 3.21
N ALA A 394 0.87 10.93 1.91
CA ALA A 394 0.93 9.78 1.00
C ALA A 394 1.96 8.74 1.44
N ALA A 395 3.18 9.19 1.78
CA ALA A 395 4.24 8.30 2.27
C ALA A 395 3.94 7.78 3.69
N GLY A 396 3.40 8.63 4.56
CA GLY A 396 3.04 8.26 5.94
C GLY A 396 1.90 7.23 6.00
N ALA A 397 0.92 7.32 5.11
CA ALA A 397 -0.22 6.42 5.05
C ALA A 397 0.24 4.97 4.77
N ILE A 398 1.10 4.76 3.77
CA ILE A 398 1.60 3.41 3.46
C ILE A 398 2.53 2.86 4.54
N LEU A 399 3.28 3.71 5.26
CA LEU A 399 4.04 3.30 6.46
C LEU A 399 3.12 2.77 7.57
N VAL A 400 2.01 3.46 7.84
CA VAL A 400 1.02 3.00 8.83
C VAL A 400 0.38 1.69 8.38
N LEU A 401 0.02 1.56 7.11
CA LEU A 401 -0.62 0.35 6.58
C LEU A 401 0.33 -0.85 6.63
N GLU A 402 1.56 -0.70 6.15
CA GLU A 402 2.54 -1.80 6.07
C GLU A 402 3.18 -2.13 7.43
N SER A 403 2.96 -1.30 8.45
CA SER A 403 3.25 -1.66 9.86
C SER A 403 2.07 -2.39 10.53
N GLY A 404 0.94 -2.60 9.84
CA GLY A 404 -0.25 -3.29 10.36
C GLY A 404 -1.27 -2.37 11.03
N GLY A 405 -1.18 -1.06 10.79
CA GLY A 405 -2.11 -0.04 11.22
C GLY A 405 -3.37 0.10 10.34
N ALA A 406 -4.08 1.19 10.54
CA ALA A 406 -5.27 1.58 9.78
C ALA A 406 -5.23 3.07 9.44
N VAL A 407 -5.77 3.46 8.30
CA VAL A 407 -5.88 4.87 7.86
C VAL A 407 -7.32 5.13 7.42
N PHE A 408 -7.84 6.34 7.63
CA PHE A 408 -9.21 6.73 7.28
C PHE A 408 -9.20 8.15 6.71
N ASP A 409 -10.00 8.42 5.68
CA ASP A 409 -10.02 9.69 4.93
C ASP A 409 -11.31 10.51 5.07
N GLY A 410 -12.17 10.13 6.02
CA GLY A 410 -13.47 10.78 6.25
C GLY A 410 -14.60 10.37 5.29
N ALA A 411 -14.32 9.68 4.18
CA ALA A 411 -15.33 9.03 3.33
C ALA A 411 -15.45 7.52 3.58
N GLY A 412 -14.48 6.93 4.29
CA GLY A 412 -14.38 5.50 4.51
C GLY A 412 -13.16 5.03 5.32
N TRP A 413 -13.01 3.71 5.41
CA TRP A 413 -12.04 2.96 6.23
C TRP A 413 -10.98 2.31 5.34
N TRP A 414 -9.69 2.39 5.71
CA TRP A 414 -8.57 1.76 4.99
C TRP A 414 -7.58 1.04 5.93
N GLY A 415 -6.94 -0.04 5.46
CA GLY A 415 -6.12 -0.91 6.33
C GLY A 415 -5.64 -2.21 5.67
N SER A 416 -4.46 -2.69 6.07
CA SER A 416 -4.00 -4.05 5.75
C SER A 416 -4.78 -5.08 6.58
N ASN A 417 -5.32 -6.14 5.94
CA ASN A 417 -6.09 -7.25 6.56
C ASN A 417 -7.51 -6.91 7.08
N ILE A 418 -8.29 -6.11 6.35
CA ILE A 418 -9.73 -5.90 6.60
C ILE A 418 -10.57 -7.10 6.07
N PRO A 419 -11.51 -7.67 6.86
CA PRO A 419 -12.57 -8.55 6.35
C PRO A 419 -13.44 -7.85 5.29
N GLU A 420 -13.73 -8.54 4.19
CA GLU A 420 -14.24 -7.96 2.93
C GLU A 420 -15.63 -7.28 3.05
N ASP A 421 -16.40 -7.68 4.05
CA ASP A 421 -17.72 -7.16 4.41
C ASP A 421 -17.68 -5.81 5.15
N GLU A 422 -16.50 -5.38 5.59
CA GLU A 422 -16.31 -4.15 6.37
C GLU A 422 -15.43 -3.09 5.69
N LYS A 423 -15.03 -3.34 4.43
CA LYS A 423 -14.48 -2.28 3.59
C LYS A 423 -15.61 -1.33 3.21
N SER A 424 -15.54 -0.07 3.64
CA SER A 424 -16.24 0.96 2.87
C SER A 424 -15.69 0.88 1.44
N LEU A 425 -16.56 0.72 0.46
CA LEU A 425 -16.27 0.38 -0.94
C LEU A 425 -15.48 1.44 -1.75
N GLN A 426 -14.71 2.33 -1.11
CA GLN A 426 -13.94 3.38 -1.77
C GLN A 426 -12.45 3.27 -1.38
N PRO A 427 -11.51 3.31 -2.35
CA PRO A 427 -10.08 3.41 -2.07
C PRO A 427 -9.75 4.64 -1.22
N LEU A 428 -8.65 4.59 -0.45
CA LEU A 428 -8.13 5.77 0.26
C LEU A 428 -7.95 6.91 -0.74
N ASN A 429 -8.77 7.94 -0.62
CA ASN A 429 -8.68 9.10 -1.47
C ASN A 429 -7.62 10.03 -0.89
N ILE A 430 -6.39 9.91 -1.40
CA ILE A 430 -5.26 10.73 -0.97
C ILE A 430 -5.38 12.22 -1.26
N TRP A 431 -6.50 12.70 -1.81
CA TRP A 431 -6.80 14.13 -1.94
C TRP A 431 -7.78 14.64 -0.90
N LYS A 432 -8.34 13.74 -0.09
CA LYS A 432 -9.14 14.15 1.05
C LYS A 432 -8.20 14.68 2.11
N ARG A 433 -8.29 15.98 2.34
CA ARG A 433 -7.53 16.71 3.36
C ARG A 433 -7.96 16.37 4.80
N LYS A 434 -8.48 15.18 5.05
CA LYS A 434 -8.85 14.67 6.36
C LYS A 434 -8.21 13.31 6.49
N ILE A 435 -7.37 13.14 7.50
CA ILE A 435 -6.68 11.87 7.73
C ILE A 435 -6.78 11.48 9.19
N LEU A 436 -7.03 10.20 9.41
CA LEU A 436 -6.97 9.55 10.72
C LEU A 436 -6.14 8.28 10.55
N ALA A 437 -5.10 8.12 11.35
CA ALA A 437 -4.27 6.92 11.36
C ALA A 437 -4.27 6.30 12.75
N ILE A 438 -4.38 4.98 12.80
CA ILE A 438 -4.29 4.19 14.03
C ILE A 438 -3.13 3.21 13.87
N ARG A 439 -2.24 3.14 14.86
CA ARG A 439 -1.11 2.20 14.84
C ARG A 439 -1.56 0.75 14.80
N HIS A 440 -0.62 -0.16 14.59
CA HIS A 440 -0.86 -1.58 14.78
C HIS A 440 -1.28 -1.91 16.23
N ILE A 441 -2.37 -2.67 16.34
CA ILE A 441 -2.89 -3.20 17.61
C ILE A 441 -2.92 -4.73 17.49
N PRO A 442 -2.21 -5.47 18.37
CA PRO A 442 -2.22 -6.93 18.35
C PRO A 442 -3.57 -7.48 18.80
N ASP A 443 -3.87 -8.71 18.38
CA ASP A 443 -5.01 -9.44 18.92
C ASP A 443 -4.82 -9.75 20.41
N LEU A 444 -5.90 -9.62 21.16
CA LEU A 444 -5.97 -10.06 22.55
C LEU A 444 -5.84 -11.60 22.61
N PRO A 445 -5.18 -12.15 23.65
CA PRO A 445 -5.03 -13.59 23.82
C PRO A 445 -6.37 -14.33 23.71
N GLY A 446 -6.44 -15.31 22.80
CA GLY A 446 -7.65 -16.12 22.56
C GLY A 446 -8.77 -15.41 21.78
N LYS A 447 -8.55 -14.21 21.23
CA LYS A 447 -9.55 -13.46 20.45
C LYS A 447 -8.99 -12.97 19.10
N PRO A 448 -8.87 -13.87 18.09
CA PRO A 448 -8.43 -13.48 16.76
C PRO A 448 -9.30 -12.38 16.15
N GLY A 449 -8.68 -11.39 15.51
CA GLY A 449 -9.34 -10.22 14.90
C GLY A 449 -9.65 -9.06 15.87
N SER A 450 -9.48 -9.25 17.19
CA SER A 450 -9.79 -8.21 18.18
C SER A 450 -8.94 -6.95 18.06
N GLY A 451 -7.68 -7.05 17.60
CA GLY A 451 -6.83 -5.88 17.38
C GLY A 451 -7.44 -4.96 16.32
N ARG A 452 -8.02 -5.55 15.27
CA ARG A 452 -8.72 -4.80 14.22
C ARG A 452 -9.98 -4.13 14.76
N GLU A 453 -10.80 -4.86 15.52
CA GLU A 453 -12.01 -4.28 16.15
C GLU A 453 -11.69 -3.09 17.05
N ILE A 454 -10.56 -3.15 17.77
CA ILE A 454 -10.10 -2.03 18.57
C ILE A 454 -9.71 -0.84 17.68
N GLN A 455 -8.95 -1.03 16.58
CA GLN A 455 -8.60 0.06 15.66
C GLN A 455 -9.86 0.76 15.12
N LYS A 456 -10.88 -0.01 14.78
CA LYS A 456 -12.17 0.46 14.28
C LYS A 456 -12.94 1.26 15.33
N GLN A 457 -13.03 0.73 16.55
CA GLN A 457 -13.68 1.41 17.66
C GLN A 457 -12.99 2.74 17.98
N LEU A 458 -11.65 2.75 18.07
CA LEU A 458 -10.91 3.99 18.33
C LEU A 458 -11.12 5.01 17.21
N ALA A 459 -11.17 4.57 15.95
CA ALA A 459 -11.43 5.47 14.84
C ALA A 459 -12.83 6.08 14.92
N ALA A 460 -13.86 5.27 15.19
CA ALA A 460 -15.23 5.75 15.39
C ALA A 460 -15.35 6.72 16.57
N ASP A 461 -14.67 6.42 17.69
CA ASP A 461 -14.66 7.29 18.87
C ASP A 461 -14.06 8.66 18.55
N VAL A 462 -12.95 8.72 17.79
CA VAL A 462 -12.36 9.99 17.34
C VAL A 462 -13.31 10.72 16.41
N LEU A 463 -13.83 10.05 15.38
CA LEU A 463 -14.70 10.69 14.37
C LEU A 463 -16.00 11.26 14.96
N ASN A 464 -16.51 10.71 16.06
CA ASN A 464 -17.66 11.26 16.79
C ASN A 464 -17.34 12.55 17.57
N LEU A 465 -16.06 12.82 17.81
CA LEU A 465 -15.59 13.95 18.62
C LEU A 465 -15.06 15.11 17.78
N VAL A 466 -14.68 14.85 16.54
CA VAL A 466 -14.12 15.88 15.67
C VAL A 466 -15.22 16.68 14.96
N GLU A 467 -15.00 17.98 14.84
CA GLU A 467 -15.84 18.85 14.01
C GLU A 467 -15.22 18.93 12.61
N ASP A 468 -16.06 18.74 11.59
CA ASP A 468 -15.60 18.86 10.20
C ASP A 468 -15.33 20.32 9.84
N THR A 469 -14.19 20.55 9.21
CA THR A 469 -13.94 21.76 8.43
C THR A 469 -14.19 21.44 6.96
N PHE A 470 -14.99 22.25 6.29
CA PHE A 470 -15.26 22.06 4.87
C PHE A 470 -14.02 22.38 4.05
N TYR A 471 -13.64 21.44 3.20
CA TYR A 471 -12.65 21.60 2.15
C TYR A 471 -13.28 21.17 0.83
N GLU A 472 -13.18 22.00 -0.22
CA GLU A 472 -13.63 21.64 -1.56
C GLU A 472 -12.82 20.41 -2.07
N PRO A 473 -13.47 19.39 -2.65
CA PRO A 473 -12.83 18.12 -3.02
C PRO A 473 -11.74 18.21 -4.11
N ASP A 474 -11.61 19.34 -4.80
CA ASP A 474 -10.64 19.55 -5.88
C ASP A 474 -9.39 20.34 -5.45
N GLY A 475 -9.28 20.68 -4.16
CA GLY A 475 -8.17 21.46 -3.64
C GLY A 475 -8.22 22.94 -4.02
N SER A 476 -9.22 23.40 -4.78
CA SER A 476 -9.46 24.83 -5.02
C SER A 476 -10.22 25.47 -3.85
N HIS A 477 -10.21 26.81 -3.83
CA HIS A 477 -10.64 27.63 -2.69
C HIS A 477 -12.15 27.80 -2.57
#